data_AF-A0A6H5FWZ4-F1
#
_entry.id   AF-A0A6H5FWZ4-F1
#
_cell.length_a   1.000
_cell.length_b   1.000
_cell.length_c   1.000
_cell.angle_alpha   90.00
_cell.angle_beta   90.00
_cell.angle_gamma   90.00
#
_symmetry.space_group_name_H-M   'P 1'
#
loop_
_entity.id
_entity.type
_entity.pdbx_description
1 polymer ?
#
loop_
_entity_poly.entity_id
_entity_poly.type
_entity_poly.pdbx_seq_one_letter_code
_entity_poly.pdbx_strand_id
1 'polypeptide(L)' 'MVETKKVAGSGVLLLDNYTDRIQVGFIDYIVHPLWETWADLVHPDAQDILDTLEQNRDYYQTDPSEIFY' A
#
# COMPACT_ATOMS: atom_id res chain seq x y z
N MET A 1 35.22 -14.32 -9.37
CA MET A 1 33.89 -13.69 -9.26
C MET A 1 33.44 -13.89 -7.83
N VAL A 2 33.25 -12.82 -7.06
CA VAL A 2 32.72 -12.92 -5.68
C VAL A 2 31.21 -12.75 -5.78
N GLU A 3 30.46 -13.79 -5.44
CA GLU A 3 29.01 -13.77 -5.44
C GLU A 3 28.51 -13.01 -4.20
N THR A 4 27.90 -11.85 -4.42
CA THR A 4 27.27 -11.07 -3.35
C THR A 4 25.90 -11.66 -3.02
N LYS A 5 25.85 -12.56 -2.03
CA LYS A 5 24.57 -12.92 -1.41
C LYS A 5 24.01 -11.67 -0.72
N LYS A 6 22.93 -11.11 -1.27
CA LYS A 6 22.17 -10.02 -0.66
C LYS A 6 21.50 -10.58 0.60
N VAL A 7 22.13 -10.43 1.76
CA VAL A 7 21.53 -10.74 3.05
C VAL A 7 20.54 -9.61 3.34
N ALA A 8 19.26 -9.82 3.00
CA ALA A 8 18.18 -8.96 3.48
C ALA A 8 18.08 -9.17 5.01
N GLY A 9 18.77 -8.32 5.77
CA GLY A 9 18.74 -8.38 7.23
C GLY A 9 17.37 -7.96 7.77
N SER A 10 17.02 -8.47 8.96
CA SER A 10 15.77 -8.15 9.69
C SER A 10 15.44 -6.63 9.75
N GLY A 11 16.46 -5.76 9.80
CA GLY A 11 16.27 -4.31 9.77
C GLY A 11 15.72 -3.73 8.45
N VAL A 12 15.94 -4.42 7.32
CA VAL A 12 15.36 -4.02 6.01
C VAL A 12 13.86 -4.29 6.02
N LEU A 13 13.43 -5.45 6.54
CA LEU A 13 12.00 -5.81 6.64
C LEU A 13 11.22 -4.87 7.56
N LEU A 14 11.83 -4.37 8.63
CA LEU A 14 11.21 -3.38 9.52
C LEU A 14 11.01 -2.02 8.84
N LEU A 15 11.95 -1.60 8.00
CA LEU A 15 11.84 -0.36 7.23
C LEU A 15 10.77 -0.47 6.14
N ASP A 16 10.70 -1.62 5.45
CA ASP A 16 9.65 -1.89 4.46
C ASP A 16 8.26 -1.81 5.13
N ASN A 17 8.08 -2.46 6.29
CA ASN A 17 6.83 -2.39 7.06
C ASN A 17 6.48 -0.96 7.52
N TYR A 18 7.49 -0.15 7.89
CA TYR A 18 7.26 1.25 8.24
C TYR A 18 6.79 2.07 7.04
N THR A 19 7.40 1.85 5.88
CA THR A 19 6.99 2.49 4.62
C THR A 19 5.57 2.09 4.22
N ASP A 20 5.21 0.81 4.34
CA ASP A 20 3.86 0.32 4.03
C ASP A 20 2.80 0.96 4.93
N ARG A 21 3.08 1.09 6.24
CA ARG A 21 2.19 1.80 7.18
C ARG A 21 1.99 3.27 6.81
N ILE A 22 3.03 3.94 6.31
CA ILE A 22 2.89 5.32 5.81
C ILE A 22 1.97 5.36 4.59
N GLN A 23 2.09 4.41 3.67
CA GLN A 23 1.21 4.33 2.49
C GLN A 23 -0.25 4.15 2.89
N VAL A 24 -0.55 3.24 3.82
CA VAL A 24 -1.91 3.05 4.34
C VAL A 24 -2.46 4.35 4.93
N GLY A 25 -1.70 5.02 5.80
CA GLY A 25 -2.13 6.30 6.36
C GLY A 25 -2.31 7.40 5.32
N PHE A 26 -1.44 7.47 4.31
CA PHE A 26 -1.59 8.43 3.23
C PHE A 26 -2.87 8.18 2.41
N ILE A 27 -3.17 6.91 2.12
CA ILE A 27 -4.38 6.54 1.41
C ILE A 27 -5.62 6.89 2.23
N ASP A 28 -5.67 6.48 3.50
CA ASP A 28 -6.85 6.68 4.36
C ASP A 28 -7.18 8.16 4.61
N TYR A 29 -6.17 8.99 4.84
CA TYR A 29 -6.38 10.36 5.30
C TYR A 29 -6.32 11.42 4.19
N ILE A 30 -5.76 11.09 3.02
CA ILE A 30 -5.58 12.07 1.94
C ILE A 30 -6.17 11.56 0.62
N VAL A 31 -5.71 10.41 0.14
CA VAL A 31 -6.03 9.97 -1.24
C VAL A 31 -7.47 9.51 -1.36
N HIS A 32 -7.95 8.67 -0.43
CA HIS A 32 -9.29 8.10 -0.49
C HIS A 32 -10.40 9.16 -0.39
N PRO A 33 -10.39 10.10 0.58
CA PRO A 33 -11.43 11.14 0.65
C PRO A 33 -11.46 12.05 -0.58
N LEU A 34 -10.30 12.32 -1.18
CA LEU A 34 -10.18 13.12 -2.39
C LEU A 34 -10.78 12.39 -3.60
N TRP A 35 -10.41 11.12 -3.79
CA TRP A 35 -10.88 10.32 -4.92
C TRP A 35 -12.36 9.94 -4.79
N GLU A 36 -12.86 9.76 -3.58
CA GLU A 36 -14.28 9.55 -3.30
C GLU A 36 -15.09 10.77 -3.78
N THR A 37 -14.70 11.97 -3.35
CA THR A 37 -15.34 13.22 -3.78
C THR A 37 -15.26 13.42 -5.31
N TRP A 38 -14.13 13.05 -5.92
CA TRP A 38 -13.97 13.14 -7.37
C TRP A 38 -14.86 12.12 -8.10
N ALA A 39 -14.92 10.88 -7.64
CA ALA A 39 -15.73 9.84 -8.27
C ALA A 39 -17.22 10.13 -8.19
N ASP A 40 -17.69 10.72 -7.09
CA ASP A 40 -19.05 11.23 -6.98
C ASP A 40 -19.35 12.31 -8.03
N LEU A 41 -18.38 13.19 -8.31
CA LEU A 41 -18.54 14.28 -9.28
C LEU A 41 -18.63 13.77 -10.73
N VAL A 42 -17.87 12.74 -11.07
CA VAL A 42 -17.77 12.22 -12.45
C VAL A 42 -18.41 10.84 -12.61
N HIS A 43 -19.33 10.47 -11.72
CA HIS A 43 -19.94 9.15 -11.73
C HIS A 43 -20.59 8.83 -13.10
N PRO A 44 -20.34 7.62 -13.67
CA PRO A 44 -19.65 6.46 -13.10
C PRO A 44 -18.14 6.35 -13.42
N ASP A 45 -17.55 7.34 -14.09
CA ASP A 45 -16.31 7.16 -14.86
C ASP A 45 -15.05 6.87 -14.02
N ALA A 46 -15.04 7.23 -12.73
CA ALA A 46 -13.87 7.05 -11.85
C ALA A 46 -14.02 5.89 -10.85
N GLN A 47 -15.08 5.08 -10.94
CA GLN A 47 -15.33 3.98 -10.01
C GLN A 47 -14.19 2.94 -10.03
N ASP A 48 -13.72 2.55 -11.22
CA ASP A 48 -12.63 1.57 -11.36
C ASP A 48 -11.32 2.04 -10.68
N ILE A 49 -11.11 3.36 -10.60
CA ILE A 49 -9.94 3.94 -9.94
C ILE A 49 -10.07 3.81 -8.41
N LEU A 50 -11.27 4.05 -7.86
CA LEU A 50 -11.54 3.83 -6.44
C LEU A 50 -11.36 2.37 -6.05
N ASP A 51 -11.94 1.45 -6.83
CA ASP A 51 -11.83 0.01 -6.58
C ASP A 51 -10.35 -0.45 -6.60
N THR A 52 -9.54 0.12 -7.50
CA THR A 52 -8.10 -0.15 -7.57
C THR A 52 -7.35 0.47 -6.39
N LEU A 53 -7.74 1.67 -5.94
CA LEU A 53 -7.13 2.34 -4.79
C LEU A 53 -7.35 1.54 -3.51
N GLU A 54 -8.55 0.97 -3.32
CA GLU A 54 -8.86 0.09 -2.19
C GLU A 54 -8.01 -1.18 -2.20
N GLN A 55 -7.88 -1.85 -3.36
CA GLN A 55 -7.03 -3.03 -3.49
C GLN A 55 -5.56 -2.73 -3.15
N ASN A 56 -5.05 -1.59 -3.58
CA ASN A 56 -3.68 -1.16 -3.25
C ASN A 56 -3.51 -0.86 -1.76
N ARG A 57 -4.53 -0.26 -1.13
CA ARG A 57 -4.54 0.00 0.31
C ARG A 57 -4.48 -1.29 1.10
N ASP A 58 -5.28 -2.28 0.71
CA ASP A 58 -5.29 -3.61 1.34
C ASP A 58 -3.94 -4.31 1.17
N TYR A 59 -3.33 -4.21 -0.01
CA TYR A 59 -1.97 -4.72 -0.25
C TYR A 59 -0.96 -4.16 0.75
N TYR A 60 -0.92 -2.84 0.96
CA TYR A 60 -0.01 -2.22 1.93
C TYR A 60 -0.39 -2.49 3.40
N GLN A 61 -1.64 -2.85 3.67
CA GLN A 61 -2.07 -3.23 5.02
C GLN A 61 -1.58 -4.62 5.41
N THR A 62 -1.35 -5.53 4.44
CA THR A 62 -0.94 -6.89 4.75
C THR A 62 0.35 -6.92 5.57
N ASP A 63 0.28 -7.45 6.79
CA ASP A 63 1.46 -7.62 7.63
C ASP A 63 2.26 -8.82 7.11
N PRO A 64 3.52 -8.66 6.69
CA PRO A 64 4.34 -9.77 6.23
C PRO A 64 4.46 -10.90 7.27
N SER A 65 4.25 -10.62 8.56
CA SER A 65 4.31 -11.61 9.62
C SER A 65 3.13 -12.59 9.64
N GLU A 66 1.98 -12.27 9.02
CA GLU A 66 0.86 -13.21 8.88
C GLU A 66 1.07 -14.25 7.75
N ILE A 67 2.05 -14.03 6.86
CA ILE A 67 2.34 -14.95 5.75
C ILE A 67 3.24 -16.12 6.19
N PHE A 68 3.91 -16.00 7.35
CA PHE A 68 4.88 -16.99 7.86
C PHE A 68 4.38 -17.85 9.03
N TYR A 69 3.07 -17.82 9.34
CA TYR A 69 2.40 -18.73 10.28
C TYR A 69 1.30 -19.53 9.55
#